data_AF-A0A328DUR1-F1
#
_entry.id   AF-A0A328DUR1-F1
#
_cell.length_a   1.000
_cell.length_b   1.000
_cell.length_c   1.000
_cell.angle_alpha   90.00
_cell.angle_beta   90.00
_cell.angle_gamma   90.00
#
_symmetry.space_group_name_H-M   'P 1'
#
loop_
_entity.id
_entity.type
_entity.pdbx_description
1 polymer ?
#
loop_
_entity_poly.entity_id
_entity_poly.type
_entity_poly.pdbx_seq_one_letter_code
_entity_poly.pdbx_strand_id
1 'polypeptide(L)'
;MPIVAESSEDNPIAPPSNAAPPLPPPQGNSPKKLETLAQDAPWIDHTLQQALQAQQTIVTAAENAIAATKSRLDRILTTSSAHFNQSLDTLQDVKAEYHVYEDLTFGKIKEGIDVAASHPLTTTAALFSLGVLFLKRPRRYVYFKARRLFSTEEAMLLEADAQVRELRKSIDVLKAESEKLEKSALQAEEKMIRGKTKLRQAGKQIRSVIRSAFLIEKQAAGLKDVLKELPRRDASSFRSRVSDLASEAMKERKFLTKEVTKINNRGISV
;
A
#
# COMPACT_ATOMS: atom_id res chain seq x y z
N MET A 1 -50.99 38.49 -1.43
CA MET A 1 -51.68 37.99 -0.23
C MET A 1 -50.89 36.82 0.35
N PRO A 2 -50.90 36.65 1.69
CA PRO A 2 -49.67 36.65 2.48
C PRO A 2 -49.51 35.44 3.45
N ILE A 3 -48.35 35.42 4.15
CA ILE A 3 -48.07 34.99 5.55
C ILE A 3 -47.92 33.47 5.81
N VAL A 4 -46.71 32.93 6.12
CA VAL A 4 -45.88 33.02 7.37
C VAL A 4 -46.42 32.03 8.43
N ALA A 5 -45.64 31.12 9.04
CA ALA A 5 -44.60 31.29 10.07
C ALA A 5 -43.89 29.92 10.32
N GLU A 6 -42.55 29.82 10.42
CA GLU A 6 -41.67 29.97 11.62
C GLU A 6 -41.54 28.64 12.41
N SER A 7 -40.41 28.15 12.96
CA SER A 7 -39.23 28.75 13.58
C SER A 7 -38.11 27.70 13.81
N SER A 8 -36.89 28.22 14.11
CA SER A 8 -35.83 27.69 14.99
C SER A 8 -34.52 27.15 14.38
N GLU A 9 -33.55 28.07 14.34
CA GLU A 9 -32.12 28.01 14.78
C GLU A 9 -31.35 26.68 14.73
N ASP A 10 -30.16 26.66 14.11
CA ASP A 10 -28.88 26.74 14.83
C ASP A 10 -27.66 26.76 13.86
N ASN A 11 -26.61 27.44 14.29
CA ASN A 11 -25.34 27.73 13.63
C ASN A 11 -24.40 26.50 13.64
N PRO A 12 -23.44 26.36 12.71
CA PRO A 12 -22.15 25.84 13.15
C PRO A 12 -20.94 26.61 12.57
N ILE A 13 -20.31 27.39 13.43
CA ILE A 13 -18.88 27.74 13.39
C ILE A 13 -18.14 26.72 14.26
N ALA A 14 -17.11 26.05 13.71
CA ALA A 14 -15.85 25.58 14.35
C ALA A 14 -15.26 24.36 13.60
N PRO A 15 -13.95 24.00 13.73
CA PRO A 15 -12.95 24.52 14.68
C PRO A 15 -11.57 24.90 14.07
N PRO A 16 -10.75 25.66 14.83
CA PRO A 16 -9.36 25.95 14.50
C PRO A 16 -8.40 24.79 14.81
N SER A 17 -7.33 24.77 14.02
CA SER A 17 -6.12 23.96 14.14
C SER A 17 -5.41 24.19 15.48
N ASN A 18 -5.35 23.16 16.33
CA ASN A 18 -4.52 23.15 17.55
C ASN A 18 -3.08 22.78 17.20
N ALA A 19 -2.25 23.79 16.94
CA ALA A 19 -0.80 23.68 16.98
C ALA A 19 -0.29 23.83 18.42
N ALA A 20 0.74 23.05 18.73
CA ALA A 20 1.42 22.97 20.02
C ALA A 20 2.00 24.33 20.51
N PRO A 21 2.19 24.50 21.84
CA PRO A 21 2.63 25.76 22.43
C PRO A 21 4.06 26.18 22.01
N PRO A 22 4.35 27.48 21.92
CA PRO A 22 5.66 28.00 21.55
C PRO A 22 6.70 27.77 22.66
N LEU A 23 7.88 27.33 22.24
CA LEU A 23 9.09 27.20 23.06
C LEU A 23 9.55 28.57 23.60
N PRO A 24 10.03 28.66 24.85
CA PRO A 24 10.65 29.87 25.37
C PRO A 24 12.02 30.14 24.70
N PRO A 25 12.45 31.41 24.61
CA PRO A 25 13.69 31.79 23.94
C PRO A 25 14.94 31.30 24.69
N PRO A 26 16.03 30.98 23.98
CA PRO A 26 17.31 30.63 24.60
C PRO A 26 17.90 31.89 25.24
N GLN A 27 18.03 31.85 26.56
CA GLN A 27 18.72 32.88 27.33
C GLN A 27 20.15 33.01 26.85
N GLY A 28 20.51 34.21 26.41
CA GLY A 28 21.90 34.61 26.23
C GLY A 28 22.59 34.68 27.58
N ASN A 29 23.63 33.86 27.74
CA ASN A 29 24.68 34.07 28.74
C ASN A 29 26.02 34.05 28.02
N SER A 30 26.64 35.23 28.04
CA SER A 30 27.92 35.60 27.43
C SER A 30 29.10 34.75 27.96
N PRO A 31 30.24 34.76 27.23
CA PRO A 31 31.28 33.76 27.26
C PRO A 31 32.27 34.04 28.39
N LYS A 32 32.18 33.32 29.50
CA LYS A 32 33.20 33.40 30.57
C LYS A 32 33.61 32.05 31.16
N LYS A 33 33.18 30.92 30.57
CA LYS A 33 33.44 29.57 31.11
C LYS A 33 34.38 28.72 30.23
N LEU A 34 34.94 29.28 29.16
CA LEU A 34 35.84 28.54 28.26
C LEU A 34 37.33 28.81 28.56
N GLU A 35 37.70 29.97 29.10
CA GLU A 35 39.10 30.27 29.42
C GLU A 35 39.60 29.59 30.70
N THR A 36 38.72 29.24 31.64
CA THR A 36 39.12 28.60 32.92
C THR A 36 39.17 27.07 32.87
N LEU A 37 38.82 26.45 31.75
CA LEU A 37 38.88 24.99 31.55
C LEU A 37 40.00 24.55 30.60
N ALA A 38 40.62 25.50 29.89
CA ALA A 38 41.72 25.24 28.96
C ALA A 38 43.07 25.01 29.66
N GLN A 39 43.17 25.22 30.98
CA GLN A 39 44.45 25.21 31.69
C GLN A 39 44.80 23.91 32.43
N ASP A 40 43.89 22.93 32.56
CA ASP A 40 44.10 21.74 33.42
C ASP A 40 43.82 20.36 32.78
N ALA A 41 43.94 20.22 31.45
CA ALA A 41 43.50 18.99 30.77
C ALA A 41 44.37 18.53 29.57
N PRO A 42 45.36 17.62 29.78
CA PRO A 42 46.22 17.09 28.71
C PRO A 42 45.48 16.23 27.65
N TRP A 43 44.20 15.92 27.86
CA TRP A 43 43.38 15.18 26.90
C TRP A 43 42.85 16.06 25.75
N ILE A 44 42.83 17.39 25.91
CA ILE A 44 42.36 18.31 24.88
C ILE A 44 43.31 18.28 23.68
N ASP A 45 44.61 18.30 23.91
CA ASP A 45 45.63 18.22 22.86
C ASP A 45 45.54 16.90 22.09
N HIS A 46 45.29 15.78 22.78
CA HIS A 46 45.07 14.48 22.13
C HIS A 46 43.83 14.46 21.23
N THR A 47 42.73 15.09 21.66
CA THR A 47 41.51 15.17 20.82
C THR A 47 41.68 16.09 19.61
N LEU A 48 42.45 17.15 19.75
CA LEU A 48 42.73 18.11 18.68
C LEU A 48 43.62 17.48 17.61
N GLN A 49 44.65 16.74 18.04
CA GLN A 49 45.51 16.01 17.12
C GLN A 49 44.77 14.88 16.37
N GLN A 50 43.87 14.16 17.07
CA GLN A 50 43.04 13.14 16.44
C GLN A 50 42.04 13.74 15.44
N ALA A 51 41.48 14.92 15.74
CA ALA A 51 40.61 15.64 14.82
C ALA A 51 41.35 16.12 13.56
N LEU A 52 42.59 16.60 13.70
CA LEU A 52 43.42 17.03 12.56
C LEU A 52 43.79 15.85 11.65
N GLN A 53 44.12 14.69 12.22
CA GLN A 53 44.42 13.49 11.43
C GLN A 53 43.17 12.93 10.72
N ALA A 54 42.00 12.96 11.39
CA ALA A 54 40.73 12.62 10.75
C ALA A 54 40.41 13.58 9.60
N GLN A 55 40.69 14.87 9.75
CA GLN A 55 40.47 15.86 8.70
C GLN A 55 41.39 15.63 7.48
N GLN A 56 42.68 15.38 7.70
CA GLN A 56 43.63 15.15 6.61
C GLN A 56 43.35 13.87 5.83
N THR A 57 42.94 12.80 6.52
CA THR A 57 42.55 11.54 5.88
C THR A 57 41.26 11.69 5.06
N ILE A 58 40.31 12.50 5.52
CA ILE A 58 39.09 12.80 4.76
C ILE A 58 39.40 13.63 3.50
N VAL A 59 40.26 14.65 3.60
CA VAL A 59 40.64 15.49 2.45
C VAL A 59 41.38 14.68 1.39
N THR A 60 42.37 13.89 1.81
CA THR A 60 43.14 13.04 0.88
C THR A 60 42.30 11.92 0.26
N ALA A 61 41.36 11.34 1.00
CA ALA A 61 40.40 10.38 0.45
C ALA A 61 39.46 11.02 -0.58
N ALA A 62 39.03 12.27 -0.34
CA ALA A 62 38.18 13.01 -1.28
C ALA A 62 38.94 13.33 -2.59
N GLU A 63 40.18 13.81 -2.51
CA GLU A 63 40.99 14.12 -3.70
C GLU A 63 41.28 12.86 -4.54
N ASN A 64 41.61 11.74 -3.88
CA ASN A 64 41.82 10.47 -4.56
C ASN A 64 40.53 9.94 -5.21
N ALA A 65 39.38 10.11 -4.55
CA ALA A 65 38.09 9.74 -5.12
C ALA A 65 37.73 10.61 -6.35
N ILE A 66 38.05 11.91 -6.31
CA ILE A 66 37.85 12.85 -7.43
C ILE A 66 38.76 12.47 -8.61
N ALA A 67 40.04 12.15 -8.38
CA ALA A 67 40.94 11.73 -9.45
C ALA A 67 40.53 10.38 -10.07
N ALA A 68 40.09 9.43 -9.23
CA ALA A 68 39.59 8.12 -9.68
C ALA A 68 38.28 8.24 -10.48
N THR A 69 37.40 9.18 -10.13
CA THR A 69 36.17 9.42 -10.90
C THR A 69 36.45 10.10 -12.23
N LYS A 70 37.36 11.09 -12.29
CA LYS A 70 37.77 11.74 -13.54
C LYS A 70 38.37 10.74 -14.54
N SER A 71 39.34 9.94 -14.10
CA SER A 71 39.98 8.94 -14.97
C SER A 71 39.01 7.87 -15.49
N ARG A 72 38.03 7.46 -14.67
CA ARG A 72 36.95 6.56 -15.12
C ARG A 72 36.03 7.22 -16.13
N LEU A 73 35.70 8.49 -15.93
CA LEU A 73 34.88 9.26 -16.88
C LEU A 73 35.57 9.41 -18.23
N ASP A 74 36.85 9.79 -18.25
CA ASP A 74 37.62 9.90 -19.50
C ASP A 74 37.66 8.56 -20.24
N ARG A 75 37.87 7.46 -19.51
CA ARG A 75 37.85 6.11 -20.09
C ARG A 75 36.48 5.72 -20.66
N ILE A 76 35.38 6.11 -20.01
CA ILE A 76 34.01 5.87 -20.50
C ILE A 76 33.77 6.70 -21.77
N LEU A 77 34.18 7.97 -21.78
CA LEU A 77 34.02 8.85 -22.93
C LEU A 77 34.78 8.32 -24.15
N THR A 78 36.05 7.93 -23.98
CA THR A 78 36.86 7.38 -25.10
C THR A 78 36.29 6.07 -25.60
N THR A 79 35.89 5.16 -24.69
CA THR A 79 35.30 3.87 -25.07
C THR A 79 33.95 4.04 -25.78
N SER A 80 33.10 4.95 -25.31
CA SER A 80 31.80 5.25 -25.94
C SER A 80 31.95 5.80 -27.35
N SER A 81 32.92 6.71 -27.57
CA SER A 81 33.17 7.28 -28.90
C SER A 81 33.59 6.24 -29.93
N ALA A 82 34.41 5.26 -29.54
CA ALA A 82 34.83 4.18 -30.42
C ALA A 82 33.65 3.28 -30.83
N HIS A 83 32.76 2.93 -29.88
CA HIS A 83 31.55 2.15 -30.17
C HIS A 83 30.52 2.93 -31.00
N PHE A 84 30.44 4.25 -30.83
CA PHE A 84 29.56 5.10 -31.63
C PHE A 84 30.00 5.15 -33.09
N ASN A 85 31.31 5.33 -33.34
CA ASN A 85 31.86 5.31 -34.69
C ASN A 85 31.67 3.94 -35.37
N GLN A 86 31.88 2.84 -34.62
CA GLN A 86 31.60 1.50 -35.12
C GLN A 86 30.12 1.32 -35.52
N SER A 87 29.19 1.90 -34.76
CA SER A 87 27.75 1.85 -35.09
C SER A 87 27.42 2.67 -36.34
N LEU A 88 28.05 3.83 -36.52
CA LEU A 88 27.90 4.64 -37.72
C LEU A 88 28.39 3.91 -38.97
N ASP A 89 29.52 3.21 -38.89
CA ASP A 89 30.04 2.43 -40.02
C ASP A 89 29.09 1.29 -40.40
N THR A 90 28.52 0.57 -39.42
CA THR A 90 27.52 -0.47 -39.70
C THR A 90 26.24 0.07 -40.34
N LEU A 91 25.82 1.28 -40.00
CA LEU A 91 24.65 1.91 -40.63
C LEU A 91 24.90 2.30 -42.08
N GLN A 92 26.12 2.71 -42.42
CA GLN A 92 26.48 3.00 -43.80
C GLN A 92 26.47 1.73 -44.65
N ASP A 93 26.93 0.61 -44.10
CA ASP A 93 26.92 -0.69 -44.77
C ASP A 93 25.48 -1.17 -45.05
N VAL A 94 24.59 -1.10 -44.04
CA VAL A 94 23.17 -1.42 -44.20
C VAL A 94 22.48 -0.53 -45.23
N LYS A 95 22.84 0.76 -45.29
CA LYS A 95 22.31 1.69 -46.28
C LYS A 95 22.71 1.27 -47.70
N ALA A 96 23.96 0.83 -47.90
CA ALA A 96 24.41 0.35 -49.20
C ALA A 96 23.68 -0.93 -49.60
N GLU A 97 23.51 -1.87 -48.67
CA GLU A 97 22.78 -3.12 -48.91
C GLU A 97 21.30 -2.88 -49.22
N TYR A 98 20.66 -1.90 -48.56
CA TYR A 98 19.27 -1.51 -48.81
C TYR A 98 19.04 -1.02 -50.24
N HIS A 99 19.94 -0.20 -50.77
CA HIS A 99 19.81 0.33 -52.15
C HIS A 99 19.81 -0.78 -53.21
N VAL A 100 20.55 -1.87 -53.00
CA VAL A 100 20.55 -3.02 -53.92
C VAL A 100 19.16 -3.68 -54.00
N TYR A 101 18.47 -3.82 -52.87
CA TYR A 101 17.12 -4.36 -52.83
C TYR A 101 16.08 -3.38 -53.40
N GLU A 102 16.25 -2.09 -53.12
CA GLU A 102 15.42 -1.02 -53.68
C GLU A 102 15.43 -1.08 -55.21
N ASP A 103 16.60 -1.12 -55.82
CA ASP A 103 16.75 -1.18 -57.29
C ASP A 103 16.17 -2.48 -57.89
N LEU A 104 16.34 -3.62 -57.21
CA LEU A 104 15.75 -4.89 -57.65
C LEU A 104 14.22 -4.86 -57.64
N THR A 105 13.62 -4.30 -56.58
CA THR A 105 12.16 -4.21 -56.45
C THR A 105 11.57 -3.24 -57.47
N PHE A 106 12.16 -2.05 -57.63
CA PHE A 106 11.71 -1.10 -58.65
C PHE A 106 11.97 -1.59 -60.07
N GLY A 107 13.03 -2.36 -60.31
CA GLY A 107 13.29 -3.03 -61.58
C GLY A 107 12.16 -4.00 -61.96
N LYS A 108 11.77 -4.88 -61.03
CA LYS A 108 10.66 -5.83 -61.25
C LYS A 108 9.30 -5.15 -61.41
N ILE A 109 9.06 -4.04 -60.73
CA ILE A 109 7.83 -3.27 -60.89
C ILE A 109 7.77 -2.66 -62.29
N LYS A 110 8.87 -2.10 -62.80
CA LYS A 110 8.95 -1.56 -64.16
C LYS A 110 8.71 -2.64 -65.21
N GLU A 111 9.35 -3.80 -65.05
CA GLU A 111 9.13 -4.96 -65.93
C GLU A 111 7.67 -5.44 -65.87
N GLY A 112 7.05 -5.45 -64.68
CA GLY A 112 5.64 -5.75 -64.53
C GLY A 112 4.70 -4.75 -65.22
N ILE A 113 5.08 -3.47 -65.31
CA ILE A 113 4.34 -2.44 -66.06
C ILE A 113 4.45 -2.68 -67.57
N ASP A 114 5.64 -3.06 -68.06
CA ASP A 114 5.84 -3.40 -69.47
C ASP A 114 5.05 -4.66 -69.87
N VAL A 115 4.98 -5.67 -68.98
CA VAL A 115 4.15 -6.86 -69.18
C VAL A 115 2.65 -6.51 -69.16
N ALA A 116 2.21 -5.63 -68.25
CA ALA A 116 0.83 -5.17 -68.19
C ALA A 116 0.41 -4.42 -69.47
N ALA A 117 1.32 -3.65 -70.07
CA ALA A 117 1.09 -2.95 -71.33
C ALA A 117 0.90 -3.92 -72.51
N SER A 118 1.56 -5.08 -72.50
CA SER A 118 1.42 -6.11 -73.55
C SER A 118 0.08 -6.85 -73.53
N HIS A 119 -0.59 -6.92 -72.38
CA HIS A 119 -1.84 -7.68 -72.18
C HIS A 119 -2.90 -6.89 -71.39
N PRO A 120 -3.53 -5.86 -71.99
CA PRO A 120 -4.42 -4.95 -71.27
C PRO A 120 -5.73 -5.59 -70.77
N LEU A 121 -6.31 -6.55 -71.51
CA LEU A 121 -7.61 -7.16 -71.15
C LEU A 121 -7.52 -8.17 -70.00
N THR A 122 -6.50 -9.03 -70.00
CA THR A 122 -6.30 -10.00 -68.91
C THR A 122 -5.81 -9.32 -67.64
N THR A 123 -4.95 -8.31 -67.77
CA THR A 123 -4.43 -7.54 -66.64
C THR A 123 -5.52 -6.70 -65.98
N THR A 124 -6.41 -6.07 -66.74
CA THR A 124 -7.56 -5.34 -66.17
C THR A 124 -8.50 -6.29 -65.41
N ALA A 125 -8.86 -7.44 -65.98
CA ALA A 125 -9.69 -8.42 -65.28
C ALA A 125 -9.04 -8.94 -63.98
N ALA A 126 -7.75 -9.25 -64.01
CA ALA A 126 -7.00 -9.66 -62.84
C ALA A 126 -6.97 -8.55 -61.77
N LEU A 127 -6.66 -7.31 -62.16
CA LEU A 127 -6.66 -6.13 -61.28
C LEU A 127 -8.03 -5.85 -60.68
N PHE A 128 -9.11 -5.97 -61.44
CA PHE A 128 -10.47 -5.79 -60.92
C PHE A 128 -10.83 -6.89 -59.91
N SER A 129 -10.52 -8.14 -60.19
CA SER A 129 -10.80 -9.26 -59.27
C SER A 129 -9.99 -9.16 -57.97
N LEU A 130 -8.71 -8.82 -58.05
CA LEU A 130 -7.89 -8.52 -56.87
C LEU A 130 -8.42 -7.26 -56.17
N GLY A 131 -8.74 -6.21 -56.91
CA GLY A 131 -9.28 -4.96 -56.37
C GLY A 131 -10.53 -5.19 -55.53
N VAL A 132 -11.48 -5.98 -56.01
CA VAL A 132 -12.71 -6.30 -55.25
C VAL A 132 -12.42 -7.07 -53.95
N LEU A 133 -11.38 -7.91 -53.92
CA LEU A 133 -10.95 -8.61 -52.70
C LEU A 133 -10.15 -7.72 -51.74
N PHE A 134 -9.36 -6.78 -52.28
CA PHE A 134 -8.53 -5.84 -51.51
C PHE A 134 -9.33 -4.65 -50.96
N LEU A 135 -10.43 -4.25 -51.60
CA LEU A 135 -11.30 -3.19 -51.09
C LEU A 135 -12.05 -3.66 -49.83
N LYS A 136 -11.85 -2.96 -48.70
CA LYS A 136 -12.37 -3.35 -47.37
C LYS A 136 -13.89 -3.55 -47.31
N ARG A 137 -14.66 -2.78 -48.08
CA ARG A 137 -16.14 -2.79 -48.04
C ARG A 137 -16.80 -3.96 -48.79
N PRO A 138 -16.47 -4.24 -50.07
CA PRO A 138 -17.00 -5.40 -50.78
C PRO A 138 -16.62 -6.73 -50.12
N ARG A 139 -15.38 -6.87 -49.63
CA ARG A 139 -14.95 -8.04 -48.85
C ARG A 139 -15.86 -8.32 -47.67
N ARG A 140 -16.19 -7.29 -46.89
CA ARG A 140 -17.08 -7.40 -45.72
C ARG A 140 -18.50 -7.80 -46.12
N TYR A 141 -19.01 -7.24 -47.22
CA TYR A 141 -20.34 -7.56 -47.74
C TYR A 141 -20.45 -9.03 -48.18
N VAL A 142 -19.50 -9.52 -48.99
CA VAL A 142 -19.48 -10.91 -49.47
C VAL A 142 -19.32 -11.88 -48.30
N TYR A 143 -18.44 -11.55 -47.34
CA TYR A 143 -18.23 -12.37 -46.15
C TYR A 143 -19.50 -12.52 -45.30
N PHE A 144 -20.21 -11.43 -44.98
CA PHE A 144 -21.42 -11.51 -44.18
C PHE A 144 -22.57 -12.21 -44.91
N LYS A 145 -22.69 -12.00 -46.23
CA LYS A 145 -23.74 -12.65 -47.04
C LYS A 145 -23.48 -14.15 -47.17
N ALA A 146 -22.22 -14.56 -47.41
CA ALA A 146 -21.83 -15.96 -47.42
C ALA A 146 -22.04 -16.61 -46.04
N ARG A 147 -21.58 -15.98 -44.96
CA ARG A 147 -21.78 -16.49 -43.60
C ARG A 147 -23.26 -16.67 -43.25
N ARG A 148 -24.13 -15.73 -43.65
CA ARG A 148 -25.58 -15.82 -43.42
C ARG A 148 -26.25 -16.92 -44.25
N LEU A 149 -25.74 -17.24 -45.44
CA LEU A 149 -26.26 -18.33 -46.27
C LEU A 149 -25.79 -19.71 -45.79
N PHE A 150 -24.63 -19.80 -45.15
CA PHE A 150 -24.08 -21.05 -44.61
C PHE A 150 -24.44 -21.33 -43.15
N SER A 151 -24.97 -20.35 -42.41
CA SER A 151 -25.56 -20.58 -41.08
C SER A 151 -26.99 -21.11 -41.23
N THR A 152 -27.18 -22.43 -41.11
CA THR A 152 -28.50 -23.04 -41.04
C THR A 152 -29.19 -22.68 -39.73
N GLU A 153 -30.50 -22.39 -39.79
CA GLU A 153 -31.31 -22.03 -38.62
C GLU A 153 -31.27 -23.12 -37.54
N GLU A 154 -31.23 -24.38 -37.96
CA GLU A 154 -31.12 -25.54 -37.07
C GLU A 154 -29.83 -25.56 -36.26
N ALA A 155 -28.69 -25.15 -36.85
CA ALA A 155 -27.42 -25.11 -36.14
C ALA A 155 -27.43 -24.04 -35.03
N MET A 156 -28.05 -22.88 -35.28
CA MET A 156 -28.21 -21.83 -34.28
C MET A 156 -29.15 -22.25 -33.15
N LEU A 157 -30.23 -22.98 -33.46
CA LEU A 157 -31.13 -23.51 -32.44
C LEU A 157 -30.46 -24.58 -31.57
N LEU A 158 -29.70 -25.49 -32.17
CA LEU A 158 -28.94 -26.51 -31.42
C LEU A 158 -27.87 -25.89 -30.53
N GLU A 159 -27.18 -24.84 -31.00
CA GLU A 159 -26.22 -24.08 -30.21
C GLU A 159 -26.91 -23.36 -29.04
N ALA A 160 -28.06 -22.71 -29.29
CA ALA A 160 -28.84 -22.08 -28.24
C ALA A 160 -29.33 -23.09 -27.20
N ASP A 161 -29.80 -24.27 -27.61
CA ASP A 161 -30.22 -25.35 -26.70
C ASP A 161 -29.05 -25.94 -25.89
N ALA A 162 -27.84 -26.01 -26.48
CA ALA A 162 -26.64 -26.40 -25.76
C ALA A 162 -26.30 -25.36 -24.68
N GLN A 163 -26.32 -24.07 -25.02
CA GLN A 163 -26.08 -22.97 -24.07
C GLN A 163 -27.12 -22.96 -22.95
N VAL A 164 -28.42 -23.09 -23.25
CA VAL A 164 -29.47 -23.13 -22.23
C VAL A 164 -29.26 -24.30 -21.26
N ARG A 165 -28.83 -25.47 -21.75
CA ARG A 165 -28.52 -26.62 -20.89
C ARG A 165 -27.31 -26.36 -20.00
N GLU A 166 -26.28 -25.72 -20.51
CA GLU A 166 -25.12 -25.30 -19.72
C GLU A 166 -25.51 -24.28 -18.64
N LEU A 167 -26.30 -23.26 -19.00
CA LEU A 167 -26.81 -22.29 -18.05
C LEU A 167 -27.66 -22.94 -16.95
N ARG A 168 -28.55 -23.88 -17.30
CA ARG A 168 -29.33 -24.63 -16.30
C ARG A 168 -28.44 -25.37 -15.31
N LYS A 169 -27.40 -26.07 -15.80
CA LYS A 169 -26.42 -26.74 -14.93
C LYS A 169 -25.72 -25.74 -14.00
N SER A 170 -25.32 -24.57 -14.52
CA SER A 170 -24.69 -23.53 -13.69
C SER A 170 -25.63 -23.00 -12.61
N ILE A 171 -26.92 -22.84 -12.91
CA ILE A 171 -27.94 -22.43 -11.94
C ILE A 171 -28.14 -23.50 -10.87
N ASP A 172 -28.15 -24.78 -11.24
CA ASP A 172 -28.33 -25.87 -10.27
C ASP A 172 -27.14 -25.96 -9.31
N VAL A 173 -25.91 -25.79 -9.81
CA VAL A 173 -24.71 -25.66 -8.97
C VAL A 173 -24.81 -24.45 -8.05
N LEU A 174 -25.18 -23.28 -8.59
CA LEU A 174 -25.33 -22.05 -7.81
C LEU A 174 -26.39 -22.19 -6.71
N LYS A 175 -27.51 -22.87 -6.98
CA LYS A 175 -28.55 -23.15 -5.98
C LYS A 175 -28.01 -24.01 -4.85
N ALA A 176 -27.34 -25.12 -5.17
CA ALA A 176 -26.76 -26.02 -4.17
C ALA A 176 -25.70 -25.30 -3.31
N GLU A 177 -24.86 -24.48 -3.92
CA GLU A 177 -23.89 -23.65 -3.20
C GLU A 177 -24.57 -22.57 -2.34
N SER A 178 -25.62 -21.92 -2.85
CA SER A 178 -26.36 -20.91 -2.10
C SER A 178 -27.03 -21.48 -0.85
N GLU A 179 -27.66 -22.65 -0.93
CA GLU A 179 -28.29 -23.29 0.23
C GLU A 179 -27.26 -23.69 1.28
N LYS A 180 -26.08 -24.15 0.83
CA LYS A 180 -24.97 -24.50 1.73
C LYS A 180 -24.43 -23.26 2.44
N LEU A 181 -24.23 -22.17 1.71
CA LEU A 181 -23.73 -20.90 2.26
C LEU A 181 -24.76 -20.28 3.21
N GLU A 182 -26.04 -20.32 2.88
CA GLU A 182 -27.12 -19.83 3.74
C GLU A 182 -27.15 -20.59 5.07
N LYS A 183 -27.14 -21.93 5.03
CA LYS A 183 -27.08 -22.76 6.25
C LYS A 183 -25.84 -22.46 7.08
N SER A 184 -24.70 -22.27 6.43
CA SER A 184 -23.44 -21.90 7.11
C SER A 184 -23.51 -20.50 7.73
N ALA A 185 -24.13 -19.54 7.05
CA ALA A 185 -24.30 -18.17 7.56
C ALA A 185 -25.22 -18.14 8.77
N LEU A 186 -26.37 -18.82 8.72
CA LEU A 186 -27.30 -18.94 9.85
C LEU A 186 -26.62 -19.60 11.07
N GLN A 187 -25.84 -20.66 10.85
CA GLN A 187 -25.11 -21.30 11.93
C GLN A 187 -24.02 -20.39 12.54
N ALA A 188 -23.32 -19.61 11.70
CA ALA A 188 -22.33 -18.65 12.15
C ALA A 188 -22.97 -17.50 12.96
N GLU A 189 -24.13 -17.00 12.51
CA GLU A 189 -24.92 -16.00 13.21
C GLU A 189 -25.35 -16.49 14.60
N GLU A 190 -25.91 -17.71 14.69
CA GLU A 190 -26.34 -18.26 15.97
C GLU A 190 -25.15 -18.42 16.94
N LYS A 191 -24.01 -18.91 16.45
CA LYS A 191 -22.78 -19.01 17.24
C LYS A 191 -22.28 -17.63 17.69
N MET A 192 -22.36 -16.62 16.84
CA MET A 192 -22.00 -15.24 17.16
C MET A 192 -22.92 -14.67 18.25
N ILE A 193 -24.24 -14.83 18.12
CA ILE A 193 -25.21 -14.36 19.11
C ILE A 193 -24.95 -15.04 20.46
N ARG A 194 -24.80 -16.36 20.48
CA ARG A 194 -24.46 -17.13 21.69
C ARG A 194 -23.09 -16.72 22.28
N GLY A 195 -22.10 -16.43 21.43
CA GLY A 195 -20.80 -15.92 21.88
C GLY A 195 -20.90 -14.54 22.51
N LYS A 196 -21.69 -13.64 21.91
CA LYS A 196 -21.94 -12.28 22.41
C LYS A 196 -22.63 -12.29 23.77
N THR A 197 -23.64 -13.15 23.97
CA THR A 197 -24.32 -13.26 25.27
C THR A 197 -23.39 -13.80 26.36
N LYS A 198 -22.57 -14.82 26.06
CA LYS A 198 -21.54 -15.33 26.98
C LYS A 198 -20.52 -14.27 27.36
N LEU A 199 -20.00 -13.51 26.38
CA LEU A 199 -19.06 -12.42 26.64
C LEU A 199 -19.69 -11.32 27.50
N ARG A 200 -20.95 -10.99 27.28
CA ARG A 200 -21.69 -10.02 28.11
C ARG A 200 -21.83 -10.52 29.55
N GLN A 201 -22.18 -11.79 29.74
CA GLN A 201 -22.31 -12.38 31.07
C GLN A 201 -20.96 -12.43 31.81
N ALA A 202 -19.89 -12.88 31.14
CA ALA A 202 -18.54 -12.89 31.68
C ALA A 202 -18.08 -11.47 32.05
N GLY A 203 -18.36 -10.49 31.18
CA GLY A 203 -18.10 -9.08 31.47
C GLY A 203 -18.79 -8.61 32.76
N LYS A 204 -20.07 -8.96 32.96
CA LYS A 204 -20.81 -8.61 34.19
C LYS A 204 -20.18 -9.22 35.43
N GLN A 205 -19.74 -10.49 35.34
CA GLN A 205 -19.03 -11.16 36.43
C GLN A 205 -17.71 -10.47 36.74
N ILE A 206 -16.90 -10.14 35.72
CA ILE A 206 -15.65 -9.40 35.91
C ILE A 206 -15.93 -8.02 36.54
N ARG A 207 -16.98 -7.31 36.12
CA ARG A 207 -17.37 -6.02 36.71
C ARG A 207 -17.75 -6.16 38.18
N SER A 208 -18.38 -7.26 38.57
CA SER A 208 -18.64 -7.59 39.98
C SER A 208 -17.34 -7.80 40.76
N VAL A 209 -16.39 -8.57 40.21
CA VAL A 209 -15.08 -8.81 40.84
C VAL A 209 -14.25 -7.53 40.94
N ILE A 210 -14.31 -6.64 39.94
CA ILE A 210 -13.68 -5.32 39.99
C ILE A 210 -14.22 -4.50 41.18
N ARG A 211 -15.53 -4.56 41.43
CA ARG A 211 -16.14 -3.87 42.58
C ARG A 211 -15.70 -4.48 43.90
N SER A 212 -15.65 -5.81 44.02
CA SER A 212 -15.17 -6.44 45.24
C SER A 212 -13.69 -6.14 45.50
N ALA A 213 -12.83 -6.21 44.48
CA ALA A 213 -11.42 -5.83 44.57
C ALA A 213 -11.26 -4.36 44.96
N PHE A 214 -12.09 -3.46 44.40
CA PHE A 214 -12.14 -2.05 44.79
C PHE A 214 -12.49 -1.84 46.27
N LEU A 215 -13.47 -2.59 46.79
CA LEU A 215 -13.83 -2.52 48.21
C LEU A 215 -12.70 -3.04 49.11
N ILE A 216 -12.03 -4.12 48.73
CA ILE A 216 -10.87 -4.67 49.45
C ILE A 216 -9.73 -3.65 49.47
N GLU A 217 -9.40 -3.05 48.32
CA GLU A 217 -8.39 -1.98 48.21
C GLU A 217 -8.73 -0.82 49.15
N LYS A 218 -9.99 -0.38 49.18
CA LYS A 218 -10.45 0.71 50.06
C LYS A 218 -10.36 0.34 51.54
N GLN A 219 -10.77 -0.87 51.92
CA GLN A 219 -10.69 -1.35 53.30
C GLN A 219 -9.23 -1.51 53.77
N ALA A 220 -8.37 -2.06 52.91
CA ALA A 220 -6.94 -2.21 53.20
C ALA A 220 -6.26 -0.84 53.32
N ALA A 221 -6.59 0.13 52.46
CA ALA A 221 -6.09 1.49 52.58
C ALA A 221 -6.52 2.15 53.91
N GLY A 222 -7.81 2.06 54.27
CA GLY A 222 -8.30 2.60 55.53
C GLY A 222 -7.66 1.92 56.75
N LEU A 223 -7.47 0.60 56.72
CA LEU A 223 -6.79 -0.13 57.79
C LEU A 223 -5.31 0.26 57.91
N LYS A 224 -4.63 0.49 56.78
CA LYS A 224 -3.26 0.99 56.76
C LYS A 224 -3.15 2.37 57.41
N ASP A 225 -4.12 3.24 57.17
CA ASP A 225 -4.16 4.58 57.76
C ASP A 225 -4.35 4.52 59.28
N VAL A 226 -5.27 3.68 59.78
CA VAL A 226 -5.44 3.44 61.23
C VAL A 226 -4.16 2.85 61.84
N LEU A 227 -3.55 1.86 61.17
CA LEU A 227 -2.31 1.26 61.65
C LEU A 227 -1.17 2.25 61.71
N LYS A 228 -1.18 3.34 60.92
CA LYS A 228 -0.16 4.40 60.91
C LYS A 228 -0.11 5.16 62.24
N GLU A 229 -1.24 5.26 62.95
CA GLU A 229 -1.36 6.00 64.21
C GLU A 229 -0.84 5.21 65.42
N LEU A 230 -0.77 3.87 65.33
CA LEU A 230 -0.30 3.05 66.46
C LEU A 230 1.24 3.07 66.62
N PRO A 231 1.79 3.40 67.80
CA PRO A 231 3.23 3.53 68.04
C PRO A 231 3.96 2.21 68.38
N ARG A 232 3.46 1.03 67.97
CA ARG A 232 4.05 -0.28 68.33
C ARG A 232 4.75 -0.99 67.17
N ARG A 233 5.83 -1.73 67.50
CA ARG A 233 6.64 -2.54 66.56
C ARG A 233 5.80 -3.60 65.84
N ASP A 234 4.80 -4.20 66.49
CA ASP A 234 3.90 -5.18 65.88
C ASP A 234 3.07 -4.60 64.74
N ALA A 235 2.67 -3.32 64.85
CA ALA A 235 1.90 -2.63 63.80
C ALA A 235 2.69 -2.52 62.48
N SER A 236 4.04 -2.48 62.54
CA SER A 236 4.86 -2.38 61.33
C SER A 236 4.71 -3.58 60.39
N SER A 237 4.68 -4.81 60.95
CA SER A 237 4.47 -6.03 60.19
C SER A 237 3.05 -6.14 59.60
N PHE A 238 2.05 -5.59 60.30
CA PHE A 238 0.69 -5.53 59.77
C PHE A 238 0.56 -4.47 58.66
N ARG A 239 1.24 -3.32 58.79
CA ARG A 239 1.28 -2.29 57.75
C ARG A 239 1.84 -2.82 56.44
N SER A 240 2.93 -3.60 56.47
CA SER A 240 3.49 -4.19 55.25
C SER A 240 2.52 -5.16 54.60
N ARG A 241 1.98 -6.12 55.36
CA ARG A 241 1.00 -7.11 54.86
C ARG A 241 -0.25 -6.45 54.26
N VAL A 242 -0.80 -5.44 54.92
CA VAL A 242 -1.98 -4.70 54.43
C VAL A 242 -1.63 -3.88 53.19
N SER A 243 -0.43 -3.30 53.13
CA SER A 243 0.05 -2.57 51.95
C SER A 243 0.26 -3.50 50.75
N ASP A 244 0.80 -4.70 50.98
CA ASP A 244 1.01 -5.71 49.94
C ASP A 244 -0.34 -6.17 49.39
N LEU A 245 -1.29 -6.50 50.28
CA LEU A 245 -2.67 -6.89 49.91
C LEU A 245 -3.39 -5.80 49.11
N ALA A 246 -3.28 -4.53 49.53
CA ALA A 246 -3.85 -3.40 48.79
C ALA A 246 -3.23 -3.27 47.39
N SER A 247 -1.91 -3.45 47.28
CA SER A 247 -1.20 -3.37 46.00
C SER A 247 -1.57 -4.52 45.06
N GLU A 248 -1.80 -5.72 45.59
CA GLU A 248 -2.24 -6.89 44.84
C GLU A 248 -3.66 -6.70 44.31
N ALA A 249 -4.61 -6.31 45.18
CA ALA A 249 -5.98 -6.00 44.79
C ALA A 249 -6.04 -4.88 43.72
N MET A 250 -5.19 -3.85 43.85
CA MET A 250 -5.09 -2.77 42.86
C MET A 250 -4.58 -3.27 41.50
N LYS A 251 -3.57 -4.15 41.49
CA LYS A 251 -3.02 -4.76 40.26
C LYS A 251 -4.07 -5.62 39.56
N GLU A 252 -4.75 -6.49 40.31
CA GLU A 252 -5.83 -7.33 39.79
C GLU A 252 -6.98 -6.49 39.24
N ARG A 253 -7.44 -5.47 39.99
CA ARG A 253 -8.47 -4.55 39.53
C ARG A 253 -8.08 -3.88 38.21
N LYS A 254 -6.84 -3.40 38.09
CA LYS A 254 -6.35 -2.75 36.87
C LYS A 254 -6.29 -3.72 35.69
N PHE A 255 -5.88 -4.97 35.94
CA PHE A 255 -5.88 -6.03 34.93
C PHE A 255 -7.30 -6.34 34.43
N LEU A 256 -8.23 -6.62 35.36
CA LEU A 256 -9.62 -6.93 35.03
C LEU A 256 -10.33 -5.76 34.34
N THR A 257 -10.03 -4.52 34.74
CA THR A 257 -10.58 -3.32 34.09
C THR A 257 -10.17 -3.26 32.61
N LYS A 258 -8.89 -3.56 32.30
CA LYS A 258 -8.41 -3.60 30.91
C LYS A 258 -9.14 -4.68 30.10
N GLU A 259 -9.39 -5.86 30.68
CA GLU A 259 -10.14 -6.92 30.00
C GLU A 259 -11.60 -6.51 29.72
N VAL A 260 -12.28 -5.86 30.68
CA VAL A 260 -13.63 -5.33 30.43
C VAL A 260 -13.62 -4.25 29.34
N THR A 261 -12.62 -3.37 29.31
CA THR A 261 -12.46 -2.38 28.24
C THR A 261 -12.28 -3.05 26.87
N LYS A 262 -11.51 -4.15 26.79
CA LYS A 262 -11.38 -4.92 25.54
C LYS A 262 -12.72 -5.49 25.07
N ILE A 263 -13.57 -5.97 25.99
CA ILE A 263 -14.93 -6.45 25.66
C ILE A 263 -15.79 -5.29 25.12
N ASN A 264 -15.75 -4.13 25.78
CA ASN A 264 -16.53 -2.97 25.37
C ASN A 264 -16.08 -2.41 24.00
N ASN A 265 -14.77 -2.35 23.74
CA ASN A 265 -14.21 -1.90 22.47
C ASN A 265 -14.61 -2.79 21.28
N ARG A 266 -15.02 -4.04 21.53
CA ARG A 266 -15.57 -4.95 20.52
C ARG A 266 -17.09 -4.73 20.28
N GLY A 267 -17.66 -3.65 20.80
CA GLY A 267 -19.09 -3.32 20.66
C GLY A 267 -20.02 -4.11 21.59
N ILE A 268 -19.48 -4.78 22.61
CA ILE A 268 -20.27 -5.53 23.59
C ILE A 268 -20.38 -4.71 24.87
N SER A 269 -21.53 -4.06 25.07
CA SER A 269 -21.81 -3.31 26.29
C SER A 269 -22.04 -4.24 27.48
N VAL A 270 -21.23 -4.02 28.53
CA VAL A 270 -21.18 -4.82 29.77
C VAL A 270 -21.83 -4.09 30.95
#